data_AF-A0A7S4C003-F1
#
_entry.id   AF-A0A7S4C003-F1
#
_cell.length_a   1.000
_cell.length_b   1.000
_cell.length_c   1.000
_cell.angle_alpha   90.00
_cell.angle_beta   90.00
_cell.angle_gamma   90.00
#
_symmetry.space_group_name_H-M   'P 1'
#
loop_
_entity.id
_entity.type
_entity.pdbx_description
1 polymer ?
#
loop_
_entity_poly.entity_id
_entity_poly.type
_entity_poly.pdbx_seq_one_letter_code
_entity_poly.pdbx_strand_id
1 'polypeptide(L)'
;RAMAPMAPLALSLFPVAVCCLQPQQAAPMRLRQPPVRCSQPTAMFGRGSSQKLPQVVEECALSFKKTPEAGAVEALWRELRRCYADEDLAIQAITQNPQIINPVYTNPPSIISRSKSMLLEKMDEDRAIRIMLKNPAVLQCGSTLKNQSAEEIEAFANVRQVLDSVPSQVSSAAIILVLLAILTSILGSRMPDAEGLQQVLQVLRPLLGSIFASCFLATVASALRTQLKMRDAQNEVLRSRNFR
;
A
#
# COMPACT_ATOMS: atom_id res chain seq x y z
N ARG A 1 26.15 -47.39 29.61
CA ARG A 1 25.01 -46.99 28.74
C ARG A 1 24.28 -45.86 29.46
N ALA A 2 24.65 -44.61 29.16
CA ALA A 2 24.07 -43.41 29.76
C ALA A 2 23.15 -42.75 28.73
N MET A 3 21.88 -42.54 29.07
CA MET A 3 20.92 -41.78 28.28
C MET A 3 21.16 -40.29 28.52
N ALA A 4 21.40 -39.55 27.43
CA ALA A 4 21.53 -38.10 27.47
C ALA A 4 20.14 -37.43 27.54
N PRO A 5 19.97 -36.35 28.32
CA PRO A 5 18.73 -35.59 28.36
C PRO A 5 18.61 -34.71 27.11
N MET A 6 17.48 -34.81 26.40
CA MET A 6 17.14 -33.92 25.29
C MET A 6 16.81 -32.52 25.82
N ALA A 7 17.52 -31.52 25.31
CA ALA A 7 17.23 -30.11 25.56
C ALA A 7 16.01 -29.65 24.73
N PRO A 8 15.10 -28.84 25.28
CA PRO A 8 14.01 -28.27 24.53
C PRO A 8 14.52 -27.15 23.62
N LEU A 9 14.33 -27.31 22.30
CA LEU A 9 14.53 -26.25 21.33
C LEU A 9 13.44 -25.19 21.54
N ALA A 10 13.81 -24.09 22.17
CA ALA A 10 13.01 -22.89 22.27
C ALA A 10 12.83 -22.30 20.85
N LEU A 11 11.70 -22.62 20.22
CA LEU A 11 11.24 -21.97 18.99
C LEU A 11 10.92 -20.51 19.30
N SER A 12 11.88 -19.62 19.04
CA SER A 12 11.64 -18.19 18.93
C SER A 12 10.77 -17.94 17.70
N LEU A 13 9.45 -17.89 17.91
CA LEU A 13 8.49 -17.34 16.96
C LEU A 13 8.87 -15.89 16.69
N PHE A 14 9.50 -15.63 15.54
CA PHE A 14 9.63 -14.28 15.01
C PHE A 14 8.22 -13.74 14.74
N PRO A 15 7.80 -12.63 15.37
CA PRO A 15 6.58 -11.96 14.98
C PRO A 15 6.85 -11.31 13.62
N VAL A 16 6.41 -11.96 12.54
CA VAL A 16 6.30 -11.28 11.24
C VAL A 16 5.19 -10.25 11.42
N ALA A 17 5.65 -9.02 11.63
CA ALA A 17 4.87 -7.87 12.00
C ALA A 17 3.79 -7.58 10.94
N VAL A 18 2.53 -7.79 11.34
CA VAL A 18 1.38 -7.06 10.81
C VAL A 18 1.54 -5.60 11.26
N CYS A 19 2.43 -4.86 10.60
CA CYS A 19 2.80 -3.50 10.99
C CYS A 19 2.09 -2.40 10.19
N CYS A 20 1.19 -2.73 9.26
CA CYS A 20 0.50 -1.73 8.43
C CYS A 20 -0.99 -1.54 8.74
N LEU A 21 -1.56 -2.29 9.68
CA LEU A 21 -2.84 -1.97 10.31
C LEU A 21 -2.53 -1.39 11.68
N GLN A 22 -2.13 -0.13 11.70
CA GLN A 22 -1.88 0.60 12.94
C GLN A 22 -3.26 0.96 13.53
N PRO A 23 -3.72 0.31 14.63
CA PRO A 23 -4.76 0.93 15.44
C PRO A 23 -4.21 2.28 15.91
N GLN A 24 -5.01 3.34 15.80
CA GLN A 24 -4.72 4.62 16.41
C GLN A 24 -4.46 4.41 17.91
N GLN A 25 -3.20 4.24 18.29
CA GLN A 25 -2.80 4.30 19.68
C GLN A 25 -2.96 5.76 20.11
N ALA A 26 -3.94 5.99 20.99
CA ALA A 26 -4.06 7.23 21.73
C ALA A 26 -2.69 7.57 22.33
N ALA A 27 -2.16 8.73 21.95
CA ALA A 27 -0.83 9.15 22.34
C ALA A 27 -0.71 9.16 23.87
N PRO A 28 0.34 8.57 24.46
CA PRO A 28 0.61 8.74 25.88
C PRO A 28 0.88 10.23 26.14
N MET A 29 0.23 10.79 27.16
CA MET A 29 0.48 12.14 27.66
C MET A 29 1.98 12.31 27.96
N ARG A 30 2.72 12.92 27.04
CA ARG A 30 4.09 13.35 27.28
C ARG A 30 4.05 14.61 28.14
N LEU A 31 4.71 14.52 29.29
CA LEU A 31 5.09 15.65 30.12
C LEU A 31 5.74 16.73 29.26
N ARG A 32 5.18 17.93 29.39
CA ARG A 32 5.52 19.17 28.70
C ARG A 32 6.99 19.51 28.98
N GLN A 33 7.89 19.19 28.05
CA GLN A 33 9.25 19.73 28.10
C GLN A 33 9.23 21.20 27.69
N PRO A 34 9.94 22.09 28.42
CA PRO A 34 10.06 23.49 28.04
C PRO A 34 10.79 23.62 26.69
N PRO A 35 10.44 24.61 25.87
CA PRO A 35 10.97 24.75 24.52
C PRO A 35 12.47 25.06 24.57
N VAL A 36 13.30 24.12 24.10
CA VAL A 36 14.67 24.41 23.71
C VAL A 36 14.60 25.28 22.46
N ARG A 37 14.88 26.56 22.62
CA ARG A 37 14.88 27.57 21.56
C ARG A 37 16.13 27.37 20.69
N CYS A 38 16.10 26.38 19.80
CA CYS A 38 17.07 26.30 18.71
C CYS A 38 16.76 27.43 17.73
N SER A 39 17.63 28.43 17.71
CA SER A 39 17.72 29.45 16.66
C SER A 39 17.98 28.76 15.32
N GLN A 40 16.91 28.40 14.60
CA GLN A 40 17.07 27.92 13.24
C GLN A 40 17.48 29.09 12.34
N PRO A 41 18.48 28.89 11.47
CA PRO A 41 18.79 29.85 10.44
C PRO A 41 17.56 29.99 9.54
N THR A 42 17.04 31.21 9.46
CA THR A 42 15.95 31.58 8.58
C THR A 42 16.43 31.39 7.14
N ALA A 43 16.20 30.20 6.58
CA ALA A 43 16.35 29.98 5.16
C ALA A 43 15.35 30.93 4.47
N MET A 44 15.88 31.95 3.80
CA MET A 44 15.11 32.81 2.92
C MET A 44 14.54 31.95 1.79
N PHE A 45 13.36 31.37 2.01
CA PHE A 45 12.55 30.81 0.94
C PHE A 45 12.15 31.97 0.05
N GLY A 46 12.88 32.13 -1.07
CA GLY A 46 12.56 33.09 -2.10
C GLY A 46 11.09 32.96 -2.49
N ARG A 47 10.44 34.10 -2.75
CA ARG A 47 9.10 34.21 -3.34
C ARG A 47 9.09 33.48 -4.68
N GLY A 48 8.87 32.17 -4.64
CA GLY A 48 8.65 31.36 -5.82
C GLY A 48 7.30 31.75 -6.41
N SER A 49 7.29 32.00 -7.72
CA SER A 49 6.07 32.05 -8.52
C SER A 49 5.14 30.91 -8.11
N SER A 50 3.89 31.23 -7.71
CA SER A 50 2.83 30.23 -7.54
C SER A 50 2.65 29.50 -8.88
N GLN A 51 3.39 28.40 -9.07
CA GLN A 51 3.10 27.46 -10.13
C GLN A 51 1.73 26.89 -9.80
N LYS A 52 0.80 27.06 -10.73
CA LYS A 52 -0.53 26.46 -10.61
C LYS A 52 -0.35 24.96 -10.37
N LEU A 53 -1.05 24.44 -9.36
CA LEU A 53 -1.10 23.01 -9.10
C LEU A 53 -1.75 22.32 -10.31
N PRO A 54 -1.27 21.14 -10.72
CA PRO A 54 -1.98 20.35 -11.71
C PRO A 54 -3.38 20.00 -11.18
N GLN A 55 -4.38 20.02 -12.07
CA GLN A 55 -5.79 19.80 -11.71
C GLN A 55 -5.99 18.48 -10.93
N VAL A 56 -5.27 17.42 -11.30
CA VAL A 56 -5.34 16.12 -10.62
C VAL A 56 -4.96 16.22 -9.14
N VAL A 57 -3.97 17.06 -8.81
CA VAL A 57 -3.51 17.28 -7.43
C VAL A 57 -4.55 18.05 -6.62
N GLU A 58 -5.17 19.06 -7.25
CA GLU A 58 -6.26 19.83 -6.64
C GLU A 58 -7.48 18.95 -6.36
N GLU A 59 -7.92 18.15 -7.33
CA GLU A 59 -9.02 17.20 -7.18
C GLU A 59 -8.75 16.16 -6.08
N CYS A 60 -7.52 15.62 -6.03
CA CYS A 60 -7.13 14.73 -4.94
C CYS A 60 -7.19 15.42 -3.57
N ALA A 61 -6.73 16.68 -3.48
CA ALA A 61 -6.77 17.44 -2.22
C ALA A 61 -8.19 17.75 -1.75
N LEU A 62 -9.12 17.99 -2.68
CA LEU A 62 -10.54 18.21 -2.39
C LEU A 62 -11.26 16.93 -1.95
N SER A 63 -10.75 15.75 -2.31
CA SER A 63 -11.32 14.46 -1.89
C SER A 63 -11.14 14.15 -0.39
N PHE A 64 -10.28 14.90 0.31
CA PHE A 64 -10.00 14.66 1.72
C PHE A 64 -11.11 15.18 2.64
N LYS A 65 -11.35 14.44 3.74
CA LYS A 65 -12.38 14.80 4.75
C LYS A 65 -12.15 16.17 5.39
N LYS A 66 -10.88 16.59 5.52
CA LYS A 66 -10.48 17.89 6.07
C LYS A 66 -9.79 18.67 4.97
N THR A 67 -10.30 19.86 4.66
CA THR A 67 -9.69 20.75 3.67
C THR A 67 -8.28 21.10 4.13
N PRO A 68 -7.24 20.67 3.38
CA PRO A 68 -5.87 21.00 3.71
C PRO A 68 -5.58 22.47 3.39
N GLU A 69 -4.61 23.05 4.09
CA GLU A 69 -4.09 24.37 3.73
C GLU A 69 -3.39 24.29 2.37
N ALA A 70 -3.76 25.16 1.42
CA ALA A 70 -3.25 25.12 0.06
C ALA A 70 -1.70 25.17 0.01
N GLY A 71 -1.09 26.00 0.85
CA GLY A 71 0.38 26.10 0.93
C GLY A 71 1.07 24.82 1.40
N ALA A 72 0.41 24.02 2.24
CA ALA A 72 0.95 22.73 2.70
C ALA A 72 0.91 21.67 1.58
N VAL A 73 -0.16 21.64 0.79
CA VAL A 73 -0.27 20.75 -0.39
C VAL A 73 0.75 21.14 -1.45
N GLU A 74 0.92 22.43 -1.73
CA GLU A 74 1.95 22.93 -2.66
C GLU A 74 3.36 22.55 -2.23
N ALA A 75 3.67 22.61 -0.93
CA ALA A 75 4.97 22.21 -0.41
C ALA A 75 5.21 20.70 -0.61
N LEU A 76 4.21 19.87 -0.36
CA LEU A 76 4.28 18.43 -0.60
C LEU A 76 4.43 18.10 -2.09
N TRP A 77 3.67 18.76 -2.94
CA TRP A 77 3.76 18.61 -4.40
C TRP A 77 5.16 18.94 -4.92
N ARG A 78 5.74 20.05 -4.45
CA ARG A 78 7.09 20.48 -4.83
C ARG A 78 8.15 19.44 -4.44
N GLU A 79 8.07 18.90 -3.23
CA GLU A 79 8.99 17.84 -2.78
C GLU A 79 8.79 16.54 -3.56
N LEU A 80 7.53 16.18 -3.87
CA LEU A 80 7.22 14.98 -4.65
C LEU A 80 7.79 15.07 -6.08
N ARG A 81 7.52 16.18 -6.78
CA ARG A 81 8.06 16.41 -8.13
C ARG A 81 9.59 16.40 -8.14
N ARG A 82 10.22 16.98 -7.12
CA ARG A 82 11.68 16.94 -6.96
C ARG A 82 12.19 15.50 -6.78
N CYS A 83 11.45 14.64 -6.11
CA CYS A 83 11.87 13.25 -5.87
C CYS A 83 11.75 12.36 -7.12
N TYR A 84 10.72 12.56 -7.95
CA TYR A 84 10.52 11.79 -9.19
C TYR A 84 11.23 12.37 -10.42
N ALA A 85 11.64 13.65 -10.38
CA ALA A 85 12.22 14.42 -11.50
C ALA A 85 11.28 14.62 -12.72
N ASP A 86 10.33 13.73 -12.92
CA ASP A 86 9.26 13.80 -13.91
C ASP A 86 7.90 14.10 -13.23
N GLU A 87 7.13 15.01 -13.83
CA GLU A 87 5.82 15.40 -13.35
C GLU A 87 4.79 14.27 -13.54
N ASP A 88 4.85 13.54 -14.66
CA ASP A 88 3.90 12.47 -14.98
C ASP A 88 4.03 11.31 -13.99
N LEU A 89 5.26 10.95 -13.62
CA LEU A 89 5.54 9.95 -12.59
C LEU A 89 5.04 10.39 -11.20
N ALA A 90 5.18 11.68 -10.88
CA ALA A 90 4.67 12.22 -9.62
C ALA A 90 3.13 12.20 -9.58
N ILE A 91 2.46 12.54 -10.69
CA ILE A 91 1.00 12.43 -10.82
C ILE A 91 0.56 10.97 -10.67
N GLN A 92 1.23 10.04 -11.35
CA GLN A 92 0.95 8.60 -11.23
C GLN A 92 1.02 8.14 -9.77
N ALA A 93 2.04 8.56 -9.03
CA ALA A 93 2.21 8.22 -7.62
C ALA A 93 1.06 8.77 -6.74
N ILE A 94 0.56 9.98 -7.03
CA ILE A 94 -0.59 10.57 -6.33
C ILE A 94 -1.86 9.81 -6.66
N THR A 95 -2.08 9.46 -7.93
CA THR A 95 -3.27 8.69 -8.34
C THR A 95 -3.31 7.33 -7.65
N GLN A 96 -2.17 6.66 -7.51
CA GLN A 96 -2.08 5.39 -6.80
C GLN A 96 -2.28 5.54 -5.28
N ASN A 97 -1.71 6.59 -4.68
CA ASN A 97 -1.84 6.85 -3.24
C ASN A 97 -2.06 8.34 -2.95
N PRO A 98 -3.31 8.82 -2.96
CA PRO A 98 -3.63 10.21 -2.69
C PRO A 98 -3.17 10.70 -1.32
N GLN A 99 -3.00 9.80 -0.34
CA GLN A 99 -2.59 10.18 1.02
C GLN A 99 -1.18 10.80 1.07
N ILE A 100 -0.35 10.63 0.05
CA ILE A 100 1.00 11.22 0.02
C ILE A 100 1.00 12.75 0.04
N ILE A 101 0.01 13.39 -0.58
CA ILE A 101 -0.14 14.85 -0.58
C ILE A 101 -1.00 15.36 0.58
N ASN A 102 -1.49 14.48 1.46
CA ASN A 102 -2.31 14.87 2.59
C ASN A 102 -1.40 15.32 3.76
N PRO A 103 -1.44 16.61 4.16
CA PRO A 103 -0.58 17.13 5.23
C PRO A 103 -0.85 16.52 6.61
N VAL A 104 -1.98 15.83 6.79
CA VAL A 104 -2.28 15.10 8.05
C VAL A 104 -1.38 13.86 8.18
N TYR A 105 -1.02 13.22 7.08
CA TYR A 105 -0.21 11.99 7.07
C TYR A 105 1.25 12.27 6.69
N THR A 106 1.50 13.27 5.84
CA THR A 106 2.84 13.62 5.37
C THR A 106 3.27 14.99 5.91
N ASN A 107 3.86 15.00 7.10
CA ASN A 107 4.35 16.22 7.75
C ASN A 107 5.61 15.91 8.59
N PRO A 108 6.74 16.62 8.39
CA PRO A 108 6.97 17.73 7.45
C PRO A 108 7.11 17.27 5.99
N PRO A 109 6.93 18.17 4.98
CA PRO A 109 7.10 17.83 3.56
C PRO A 109 8.47 17.22 3.22
N SER A 110 9.52 17.59 3.96
CA SER A 110 10.86 17.03 3.84
C SER A 110 10.95 15.54 4.16
N ILE A 111 9.90 14.91 4.69
CA ILE A 111 9.86 13.47 4.90
C ILE A 111 9.94 12.70 3.57
N ILE A 112 9.41 13.26 2.48
CA ILE A 112 9.43 12.65 1.15
C ILE A 112 10.87 12.53 0.64
N SER A 113 11.60 13.65 0.63
CA SER A 113 13.01 13.69 0.21
C SER A 113 13.91 12.90 1.15
N ARG A 114 13.65 12.92 2.46
CA ARG A 114 14.38 12.08 3.42
C ARG A 114 14.17 10.60 3.14
N SER A 115 12.95 10.16 2.86
CA SER A 115 12.66 8.76 2.52
C SER A 115 13.39 8.33 1.25
N LYS A 116 13.38 9.15 0.18
CA LYS A 116 14.15 8.86 -1.04
C LYS A 116 15.64 8.72 -0.72
N SER A 117 16.21 9.63 0.08
CA SER A 117 17.62 9.53 0.49
C SER A 117 17.93 8.22 1.21
N MET A 118 17.05 7.75 2.10
CA MET A 118 17.24 6.46 2.80
C MET A 118 17.14 5.26 1.84
N LEU A 119 16.32 5.35 0.79
CA LEU A 119 16.29 4.33 -0.26
C LEU A 119 17.60 4.33 -1.03
N LEU A 120 18.11 5.49 -1.44
CA LEU A 120 19.37 5.62 -2.18
C LEU A 120 20.60 5.16 -1.39
N GLU A 121 20.55 5.16 -0.05
CA GLU A 121 21.59 4.57 0.79
C GLU A 121 21.63 3.02 0.70
N LYS A 122 20.54 2.39 0.24
CA LYS A 122 20.36 0.93 0.23
C LYS A 122 20.31 0.33 -1.17
N MET A 123 20.03 1.13 -2.20
CA MET A 123 19.90 0.68 -3.59
C MET A 123 20.20 1.81 -4.58
N ASP A 124 20.44 1.45 -5.84
CA ASP A 124 20.61 2.40 -6.94
C ASP A 124 19.34 3.24 -7.19
N GLU A 125 19.53 4.39 -7.85
CA GLU A 125 18.44 5.33 -8.11
C GLU A 125 17.32 4.70 -8.96
N ASP A 126 17.66 3.93 -9.99
CA ASP A 126 16.67 3.29 -10.84
C ASP A 126 15.80 2.30 -10.05
N ARG A 127 16.43 1.49 -9.18
CA ARG A 127 15.72 0.57 -8.28
C ARG A 127 14.86 1.31 -7.26
N ALA A 128 15.36 2.42 -6.69
CA ALA A 128 14.60 3.24 -5.76
C ALA A 128 13.34 3.84 -6.44
N ILE A 129 13.47 4.38 -7.64
CA ILE A 129 12.34 4.91 -8.42
C ILE A 129 11.33 3.81 -8.75
N ARG A 130 11.79 2.61 -9.15
CA ARG A 130 10.90 1.46 -9.37
C ARG A 130 10.11 1.09 -8.12
N ILE A 131 10.73 1.10 -6.94
CA ILE A 131 10.04 0.83 -5.67
C ILE A 131 9.05 1.93 -5.34
N MET A 132 9.42 3.19 -5.52
CA MET A 132 8.55 4.35 -5.29
C MET A 132 7.29 4.29 -6.18
N LEU A 133 7.42 3.88 -7.44
CA LEU A 133 6.30 3.70 -8.37
C LEU A 133 5.44 2.46 -8.08
N LYS A 134 5.98 1.44 -7.44
CA LYS A 134 5.21 0.26 -6.98
C LYS A 134 4.43 0.54 -5.72
N ASN A 135 5.00 1.34 -4.81
CA ASN A 135 4.39 1.69 -3.54
C ASN A 135 4.79 3.11 -3.10
N PRO A 136 4.02 4.14 -3.51
CA PRO A 136 4.32 5.52 -3.14
C PRO A 136 4.28 5.77 -1.63
N ALA A 137 3.60 4.92 -0.83
CA ALA A 137 3.55 5.07 0.62
C ALA A 137 4.92 4.96 1.30
N VAL A 138 5.92 4.35 0.62
CA VAL A 138 7.31 4.28 1.12
C VAL A 138 7.90 5.67 1.40
N LEU A 139 7.43 6.70 0.68
CA LEU A 139 7.87 8.08 0.84
C LEU A 139 7.38 8.74 2.13
N GLN A 140 6.41 8.13 2.82
CA GLN A 140 5.90 8.59 4.11
C GLN A 140 6.63 7.97 5.30
N CYS A 141 7.50 6.96 5.08
CA CYS A 141 8.18 6.24 6.15
C CYS A 141 9.31 7.05 6.82
N GLY A 142 9.92 8.01 6.10
CA GLY A 142 10.99 8.84 6.60
C GLY A 142 12.24 8.03 7.00
N SER A 143 12.77 8.32 8.18
CA SER A 143 13.98 7.66 8.71
C SER A 143 13.76 6.22 9.17
N THR A 144 12.52 5.74 9.26
CA THR A 144 12.23 4.36 9.69
C THR A 144 12.74 3.33 8.68
N LEU A 145 12.84 3.72 7.40
CA LEU A 145 13.42 2.90 6.33
C LEU A 145 14.85 2.46 6.64
N LYS A 146 15.60 3.23 7.43
CA LYS A 146 16.99 2.90 7.80
C LYS A 146 17.11 1.51 8.44
N ASN A 147 16.09 1.11 9.21
CA ASN A 147 16.07 -0.15 9.95
C ASN A 147 15.64 -1.37 9.11
N GLN A 148 15.16 -1.16 7.88
CA GLN A 148 14.69 -2.22 6.99
C GLN A 148 15.76 -2.56 5.95
N SER A 149 15.86 -3.83 5.55
CA SER A 149 16.75 -4.22 4.45
C SER A 149 16.17 -3.80 3.09
N ALA A 150 17.00 -3.74 2.05
CA ALA A 150 16.52 -3.43 0.70
C ALA A 150 15.52 -4.49 0.22
N GLU A 151 15.74 -5.75 0.58
CA GLU A 151 14.90 -6.90 0.24
C GLU A 151 13.53 -6.82 0.91
N GLU A 152 13.48 -6.39 2.18
CA GLU A 152 12.22 -6.21 2.91
C GLU A 152 11.38 -5.10 2.28
N ILE A 153 12.00 -3.94 1.99
CA ILE A 153 11.32 -2.81 1.37
C ILE A 153 10.74 -3.22 0.00
N GLU A 154 11.53 -3.95 -0.80
CA GLU A 154 11.08 -4.44 -2.10
C GLU A 154 9.96 -5.48 -1.97
N ALA A 155 10.05 -6.39 -1.00
CA ALA A 155 8.99 -7.36 -0.73
C ALA A 155 7.67 -6.65 -0.39
N PHE A 156 7.70 -5.63 0.48
CA PHE A 156 6.51 -4.83 0.80
C PHE A 156 5.96 -4.10 -0.44
N ALA A 157 6.82 -3.54 -1.28
CA ALA A 157 6.39 -2.87 -2.51
C ALA A 157 5.73 -3.85 -3.49
N ASN A 158 6.28 -5.06 -3.65
CA ASN A 158 5.71 -6.10 -4.50
C ASN A 158 4.36 -6.59 -3.97
N VAL A 159 4.23 -6.81 -2.66
CA VAL A 159 2.94 -7.18 -2.04
C VAL A 159 1.89 -6.10 -2.29
N ARG A 160 2.27 -4.83 -2.12
CA ARG A 160 1.37 -3.70 -2.37
C ARG A 160 0.94 -3.63 -3.84
N GLN A 161 1.87 -3.78 -4.77
CA GLN A 161 1.58 -3.80 -6.20
C GLN A 161 0.60 -4.93 -6.58
N VAL A 162 0.79 -6.12 -6.02
CA VAL A 162 -0.13 -7.24 -6.21
C VAL A 162 -1.51 -6.90 -5.64
N LEU A 163 -1.56 -6.32 -4.43
CA LEU A 163 -2.80 -5.91 -3.79
C LEU A 163 -3.55 -4.85 -4.58
N ASP A 164 -2.85 -3.86 -5.13
CA ASP A 164 -3.44 -2.79 -5.95
C ASP A 164 -3.87 -3.31 -7.34
N SER A 165 -3.31 -4.44 -7.80
CA SER A 165 -3.77 -5.13 -9.02
C SER A 165 -5.06 -5.93 -8.82
N VAL A 166 -5.49 -6.13 -7.57
CA VAL A 166 -6.74 -6.81 -7.26
C VAL A 166 -7.90 -5.84 -7.51
N PRO A 167 -8.83 -6.15 -8.44
CA PRO A 167 -9.96 -5.27 -8.69
C PRO A 167 -10.81 -5.13 -7.43
N SER A 168 -11.34 -3.93 -7.18
CA SER A 168 -12.15 -3.59 -5.99
C SER A 168 -13.41 -4.47 -5.80
N GLN A 169 -13.76 -5.27 -6.81
CA GLN A 169 -14.85 -6.24 -6.80
C GLN A 169 -14.50 -7.53 -6.05
N VAL A 170 -13.20 -7.84 -5.89
CA VAL A 170 -12.75 -8.97 -5.09
C VAL A 170 -12.88 -8.57 -3.62
N SER A 171 -13.75 -9.25 -2.89
CA SER A 171 -14.01 -8.95 -1.49
C SER A 171 -12.74 -9.08 -0.66
N SER A 172 -12.59 -8.24 0.37
CA SER A 172 -11.54 -8.37 1.38
C SER A 172 -11.49 -9.77 1.99
N ALA A 173 -12.64 -10.46 2.04
CA ALA A 173 -12.74 -11.85 2.48
C ALA A 173 -11.95 -12.83 1.58
N ALA A 174 -11.95 -12.64 0.26
CA ALA A 174 -11.18 -13.49 -0.65
C ALA A 174 -9.66 -13.30 -0.44
N ILE A 175 -9.20 -12.07 -0.23
CA ILE A 175 -7.80 -11.77 0.06
C ILE A 175 -7.37 -12.42 1.39
N ILE A 176 -8.20 -12.29 2.44
CA ILE A 176 -7.95 -12.93 3.73
C ILE A 176 -7.86 -14.44 3.58
N LEU A 177 -8.73 -15.05 2.77
CA LEU A 177 -8.72 -16.50 2.61
C LEU A 177 -7.49 -17.00 1.85
N VAL A 178 -7.03 -16.27 0.83
CA VAL A 178 -5.79 -16.58 0.11
C VAL A 178 -4.59 -16.46 1.06
N LEU A 179 -4.52 -15.38 1.85
CA LEU A 179 -3.47 -15.21 2.84
C LEU A 179 -3.48 -16.33 3.88
N LEU A 180 -4.67 -16.73 4.36
CA LEU A 180 -4.83 -17.82 5.31
C LEU A 180 -4.36 -19.16 4.71
N ALA A 181 -4.72 -19.44 3.45
CA ALA A 181 -4.28 -20.64 2.73
C ALA A 181 -2.75 -20.69 2.56
N ILE A 182 -2.12 -19.57 2.21
CA ILE A 182 -0.65 -19.46 2.12
C ILE A 182 -0.03 -19.69 3.50
N LEU A 183 -0.55 -19.04 4.54
CA LEU A 183 -0.04 -19.17 5.91
C LEU A 183 -0.12 -20.63 6.40
N THR A 184 -1.25 -21.31 6.13
CA THR A 184 -1.40 -22.73 6.48
C THR A 184 -0.44 -23.64 5.70
N SER A 185 -0.12 -23.30 4.44
CA SER A 185 0.83 -24.06 3.63
C SER A 185 2.26 -23.92 4.18
N ILE A 186 2.66 -22.70 4.57
CA ILE A 186 3.97 -22.44 5.18
C ILE A 186 4.07 -23.11 6.55
N LEU A 187 3.05 -22.97 7.40
CA LEU A 187 3.06 -23.54 8.74
C LEU A 187 3.08 -25.07 8.70
N GLY A 188 2.37 -25.68 7.74
CA GLY A 188 2.42 -27.13 7.51
C GLY A 188 3.75 -27.65 7.01
N SER A 189 4.48 -26.87 6.21
CA SER A 189 5.85 -27.25 5.81
C SER A 189 6.85 -27.21 6.97
N ARG A 190 6.53 -26.52 8.07
CA ARG A 190 7.39 -26.31 9.24
C ARG A 190 7.09 -27.26 10.40
N MET A 191 5.88 -27.83 10.46
CA MET A 191 5.47 -28.77 11.50
C MET A 191 5.29 -30.18 10.91
N PRO A 192 6.14 -31.17 11.26
CA PRO A 192 6.06 -32.53 10.74
C PRO A 192 4.92 -33.37 11.35
N ASP A 193 4.23 -32.87 12.37
CA ASP A 193 3.05 -33.55 12.96
C ASP A 193 1.84 -33.41 12.02
N ALA A 194 1.70 -34.40 11.14
CA ALA A 194 0.73 -34.45 10.06
C ALA A 194 -0.74 -34.47 10.51
N GLU A 195 -1.02 -34.82 11.76
CA GLU A 195 -2.38 -35.01 12.27
C GLU A 195 -3.15 -33.68 12.42
N GLY A 196 -2.48 -32.62 12.89
CA GLY A 196 -3.11 -31.29 13.05
C GLY A 196 -3.42 -30.62 11.71
N LEU A 197 -2.56 -30.83 10.71
CA LEU A 197 -2.76 -30.25 9.37
C LEU A 197 -3.94 -30.89 8.64
N GLN A 198 -4.14 -32.20 8.80
CA GLN A 198 -5.26 -32.89 8.17
C GLN A 198 -6.61 -32.40 8.70
N GLN A 199 -6.75 -32.15 10.01
CA GLN A 199 -7.99 -31.59 10.56
C GLN A 199 -8.27 -30.19 10.02
N VAL A 200 -7.25 -29.32 9.94
CA VAL A 200 -7.41 -27.98 9.36
C VAL A 200 -7.77 -28.07 7.87
N LEU A 201 -7.10 -28.93 7.10
CA LEU A 201 -7.38 -29.11 5.68
C LEU A 201 -8.77 -29.68 5.40
N GLN A 202 -9.30 -30.55 6.27
CA GLN A 202 -10.65 -31.08 6.11
C GLN A 202 -11.74 -30.00 6.27
N VAL A 203 -11.52 -29.02 7.15
CA VAL A 203 -12.41 -27.86 7.29
C VAL A 203 -12.18 -26.84 6.16
N LEU A 204 -10.93 -26.67 5.72
CA LEU A 204 -10.56 -25.67 4.72
C LEU A 204 -10.95 -26.08 3.29
N ARG A 205 -10.93 -27.38 2.95
CA ARG A 205 -11.29 -27.89 1.60
C ARG A 205 -12.68 -27.45 1.13
N PRO A 206 -13.78 -27.65 1.89
CA PRO A 206 -15.10 -27.21 1.45
C PRO A 206 -15.22 -25.67 1.37
N LEU A 207 -14.50 -24.95 2.24
CA LEU A 207 -14.43 -23.48 2.22
C LEU A 207 -13.69 -22.94 0.99
N LEU A 208 -12.55 -23.53 0.64
CA LEU A 208 -11.83 -23.21 -0.59
C LEU A 208 -12.68 -23.52 -1.82
N GLY A 209 -13.39 -24.65 -1.84
CA GLY A 209 -14.31 -25.02 -2.90
C GLY A 209 -15.47 -24.03 -3.06
N SER A 210 -16.09 -23.60 -1.96
CA SER A 210 -17.19 -22.63 -2.01
C SER A 210 -16.73 -21.25 -2.46
N ILE A 211 -15.51 -20.85 -2.06
CA ILE A 211 -14.95 -19.55 -2.44
C ILE A 211 -14.54 -19.56 -3.91
N PHE A 212 -13.87 -20.61 -4.39
CA PHE A 212 -13.60 -20.76 -5.81
C PHE A 212 -14.88 -20.77 -6.64
N ALA A 213 -15.91 -21.50 -6.20
CA ALA A 213 -17.20 -21.53 -6.87
C ALA A 213 -17.86 -20.14 -6.89
N SER A 214 -17.81 -19.39 -5.78
CA SER A 214 -18.39 -18.04 -5.71
C SER A 214 -17.63 -17.02 -6.55
N CYS A 215 -16.30 -17.06 -6.56
CA CYS A 215 -15.46 -16.23 -7.42
C CYS A 215 -15.69 -16.57 -8.90
N PHE A 216 -15.80 -17.85 -9.23
CA PHE A 216 -16.10 -18.30 -10.59
C PHE A 216 -17.48 -17.82 -11.03
N LEU A 217 -18.52 -17.99 -10.20
CA LEU A 217 -19.87 -17.49 -10.45
C LEU A 217 -19.91 -15.97 -10.61
N ALA A 218 -19.19 -15.22 -9.78
CA ALA A 218 -19.10 -13.77 -9.88
C ALA A 218 -18.44 -13.34 -11.20
N THR A 219 -17.38 -14.04 -11.62
CA THR A 219 -16.68 -13.79 -12.88
C THR A 219 -17.60 -14.07 -14.07
N VAL A 220 -18.31 -15.20 -14.06
CA VAL A 220 -19.28 -15.57 -15.09
C VAL A 220 -20.43 -14.56 -15.14
N ALA A 221 -20.96 -14.13 -13.99
CA ALA A 221 -22.02 -13.13 -13.92
C ALA A 221 -21.57 -11.75 -14.46
N SER A 222 -20.33 -11.34 -14.15
CA SER A 222 -19.74 -10.11 -14.69
C SER A 222 -19.58 -10.18 -16.21
N ALA A 223 -19.09 -11.31 -16.74
CA ALA A 223 -18.97 -11.56 -18.18
C ALA A 223 -20.34 -11.60 -18.89
N LEU A 224 -21.37 -12.16 -18.27
CA LEU A 224 -22.73 -12.14 -18.82
C LEU A 224 -23.30 -10.71 -18.87
N ARG A 225 -23.05 -9.91 -17.83
CA ARG A 225 -23.51 -8.52 -17.79
C ARG A 225 -22.85 -7.67 -18.88
N THR A 226 -21.56 -7.86 -19.15
CA THR A 226 -20.88 -7.15 -20.26
C THR A 226 -21.41 -7.59 -21.62
N GLN A 227 -21.69 -8.88 -21.81
CA GLN A 227 -22.32 -9.41 -23.04
C GLN A 227 -23.72 -8.83 -23.28
N LEU A 228 -24.56 -8.73 -22.23
CA LEU A 228 -25.88 -8.10 -22.33
C LEU A 228 -25.77 -6.62 -22.73
N LYS A 229 -24.84 -5.89 -22.11
CA LYS A 229 -24.61 -4.47 -22.44
C LYS A 229 -24.16 -4.27 -23.89
N MET A 230 -23.35 -5.18 -24.44
CA MET A 230 -22.98 -5.13 -25.87
C MET A 230 -24.17 -5.44 -26.78
N ARG A 231 -25.02 -6.40 -26.40
CA ARG A 231 -26.26 -6.72 -27.14
C ARG A 231 -27.22 -5.53 -27.18
N ASP A 232 -27.41 -4.84 -26.06
CA ASP A 232 -28.28 -3.67 -26.00
C ASP A 232 -27.76 -2.54 -26.88
N ALA A 233 -26.45 -2.26 -26.83
CA ALA A 233 -25.81 -1.28 -27.71
C ALA A 233 -25.97 -1.64 -29.20
N GLN A 234 -25.82 -2.92 -29.55
CA GLN A 234 -26.00 -3.38 -30.93
C GLN A 234 -27.46 -3.24 -31.40
N ASN A 235 -28.43 -3.53 -30.53
CA ASN A 235 -29.86 -3.37 -30.82
C ASN A 235 -30.24 -1.89 -31.02
N GLU A 236 -29.63 -0.98 -30.26
CA GLU A 236 -29.83 0.46 -30.41
C GLU A 236 -29.32 0.97 -31.77
N VAL A 237 -28.15 0.48 -32.21
CA VAL A 237 -27.61 0.78 -33.55
C VAL A 237 -28.54 0.25 -34.65
N LEU A 238 -29.07 -0.97 -34.52
CA LEU A 238 -30.01 -1.54 -35.50
C LEU A 238 -31.32 -0.74 -35.56
N ARG A 239 -31.87 -0.34 -34.41
CA ARG A 239 -33.04 0.56 -34.37
C ARG A 239 -32.77 1.87 -35.09
N SER A 240 -31.61 2.48 -34.88
CA SER A 240 -31.25 3.75 -35.53
C SER A 240 -31.15 3.65 -37.06
N ARG A 241 -30.87 2.46 -37.60
CA ARG A 241 -30.81 2.21 -39.05
C ARG A 241 -32.18 2.05 -39.71
N ASN A 242 -33.15 1.42 -39.04
CA ASN A 242 -34.49 1.20 -39.60
C ASN A 242 -35.37 2.47 -39.66
N PHE A 243 -34.98 3.56 -38.97
CA PHE A 243 -35.70 4.83 -38.97
C PHE A 243 -35.22 5.83 -40.04
N ARG A 244 -34.20 5.49 -40.84
CA ARG A 244 -33.76 6.27 -42.01
C ARG A 244 -34.22 5.60 -43.28
#